data_AF-A0A835RJV8-F1
#
_entry.id   AF-A0A835RJV8-F1
#
_cell.length_a   1.000
_cell.length_b   1.000
_cell.length_c   1.000
_cell.angle_alpha   90.00
_cell.angle_beta   90.00
_cell.angle_gamma   90.00
#
_symmetry.space_group_name_H-M   'P 1'
#
loop_
_entity.id
_entity.type
_entity.pdbx_description
1 polymer ?
#
loop_
_entity_poly.entity_id
_entity_poly.type
_entity_poly.pdbx_seq_one_letter_code
_entity_poly.pdbx_strand_id
1 'polypeptide(L)'
;MDRWKCFWWNRGAAYGVVSNEPEPFSSLLQFQNGPKVSNRFEVELIDFLNEPSEGFAKGSIVLGELEVINITKFESIWSCYQSKDKKKGATFYKPAGIPNGFSCLGHYGQPNDQAFQGFVLAAKASVTSEVVSLPPLQKPVDYTLIWCSANWQEDGHDGFGCFWLPCPSEGYKAVGYVVTKDSTSPPLRK
;
A
#
# COMPACT_ATOMS: atom_id res chain seq x y z
N MET A 1 8.05 22.13 -26.36
CA MET A 1 8.56 20.77 -26.68
C MET A 1 8.92 20.12 -25.36
N ASP A 2 7.86 19.62 -24.74
CA ASP A 2 7.81 19.23 -23.34
C ASP A 2 8.33 17.80 -23.19
N ARG A 3 9.40 17.66 -22.40
CA ARG A 3 9.86 16.36 -21.92
C ARG A 3 9.20 16.13 -20.56
N TRP A 4 8.09 15.41 -20.54
CA TRP A 4 7.56 14.86 -19.29
C TRP A 4 8.46 13.69 -18.89
N LYS A 5 9.30 13.92 -17.88
CA LYS A 5 10.05 12.86 -17.21
C LYS A 5 9.05 12.13 -16.32
N CYS A 6 8.68 10.91 -16.72
CA CYS A 6 7.94 9.99 -15.86
C CYS A 6 8.64 9.86 -14.51
N PHE A 7 7.86 9.59 -13.45
CA PHE A 7 8.33 9.35 -12.09
C PHE A 7 9.45 8.29 -12.07
N TRP A 8 10.66 8.70 -11.71
CA TRP A 8 11.79 7.81 -11.44
C TRP A 8 11.89 7.61 -9.93
N TRP A 9 11.78 6.36 -9.48
CA TRP A 9 12.16 5.96 -8.14
C TRP A 9 13.53 5.28 -8.19
N ASN A 10 14.61 6.02 -7.91
CA ASN A 10 15.77 5.47 -7.23
C ASN A 10 16.56 6.60 -6.54
N ARG A 11 16.86 6.40 -5.24
CA ARG A 11 17.59 7.36 -4.41
C ARG A 11 19.06 7.43 -4.83
N GLY A 12 19.55 8.66 -4.96
CA GLY A 12 20.98 8.95 -5.01
C GLY A 12 21.26 10.30 -4.36
N ALA A 13 21.81 10.24 -3.14
CA ALA A 13 22.45 11.29 -2.35
C ALA A 13 21.59 12.37 -1.66
N ALA A 14 21.68 12.35 -0.31
CA ALA A 14 21.78 13.44 0.67
C ALA A 14 20.89 14.70 0.45
N TYR A 15 20.13 15.24 1.41
CA TYR A 15 20.38 15.54 2.83
C TYR A 15 19.02 15.55 3.57
N GLY A 16 19.02 15.37 4.89
CA GLY A 16 17.85 15.11 5.72
C GLY A 16 16.64 16.02 5.50
N VAL A 17 15.55 15.42 5.03
CA VAL A 17 14.17 15.91 5.16
C VAL A 17 13.38 14.75 5.74
N VAL A 18 12.69 14.97 6.86
CA VAL A 18 11.71 14.01 7.38
C VAL A 18 10.64 13.87 6.29
N SER A 19 10.62 12.71 5.65
CA SER A 19 9.66 12.42 4.59
C SER A 19 8.27 12.22 5.20
N ASN A 20 7.27 12.94 4.70
CA ASN A 20 5.85 12.67 4.97
C ASN A 20 5.31 11.51 4.12
N GLU A 21 6.20 10.81 3.41
CA GLU A 21 5.87 9.64 2.60
C GLU A 21 5.63 8.43 3.52
N PRO A 22 4.51 7.69 3.33
CA PRO A 22 4.31 6.42 4.02
C PRO A 22 5.39 5.44 3.55
N GLU A 23 6.07 4.79 4.51
CA GLU A 23 7.02 3.72 4.21
C GLU A 23 6.28 2.59 3.49
N PRO A 24 6.55 2.33 2.20
CA PRO A 24 5.78 1.38 1.43
C PRO A 24 6.25 -0.05 1.74
N PHE A 25 5.35 -0.87 2.28
CA PHE A 25 5.56 -2.33 2.34
C PHE A 25 5.59 -3.01 0.96
N SER A 26 5.20 -2.29 -0.10
CA SER A 26 4.98 -2.85 -1.44
C SER A 26 6.25 -3.00 -2.31
N SER A 27 7.44 -2.63 -1.83
CA SER A 27 8.68 -2.75 -2.63
C SER A 27 9.31 -4.16 -2.64
N LEU A 28 8.70 -5.12 -1.94
CA LEU A 28 9.24 -6.46 -1.66
C LEU A 28 9.47 -7.37 -2.89
N LEU A 29 9.12 -6.94 -4.11
CA LEU A 29 9.28 -7.77 -5.33
C LEU A 29 10.29 -7.23 -6.35
N GLN A 30 10.92 -6.08 -6.16
CA GLN A 30 11.89 -5.54 -7.14
C GLN A 30 13.37 -5.89 -6.86
N PHE A 31 13.68 -6.55 -5.75
CA PHE A 31 15.07 -6.80 -5.33
C PHE A 31 15.68 -8.14 -5.77
N GLN A 32 15.20 -8.75 -6.85
CA GLN A 32 15.86 -9.96 -7.36
C GLN A 32 17.16 -9.67 -8.16
N ASN A 33 17.43 -8.44 -8.63
CA ASN A 33 18.57 -8.18 -9.54
C ASN A 33 19.30 -6.83 -9.34
N GLY A 34 19.70 -6.47 -8.11
CA GLY A 34 20.52 -5.27 -7.84
C GLY A 34 21.40 -5.39 -6.60
N PRO A 35 22.46 -4.57 -6.45
CA PRO A 35 23.48 -4.76 -5.42
C PRO A 35 22.87 -4.58 -4.02
N LYS A 36 23.11 -5.60 -3.18
CA LYS A 36 22.56 -5.76 -1.83
C LYS A 36 22.89 -4.57 -0.94
N VAL A 37 21.89 -3.72 -0.70
CA VAL A 37 21.78 -2.98 0.56
C VAL A 37 20.44 -3.40 1.16
N SER A 38 20.46 -4.56 1.80
CA SER A 38 19.30 -5.17 2.43
C SER A 38 19.07 -4.48 3.78
N ASN A 39 17.88 -3.92 4.00
CA ASN A 39 17.54 -3.44 5.33
C ASN A 39 17.41 -4.64 6.27
N ARG A 40 18.01 -4.57 7.46
CA ARG A 40 18.04 -5.67 8.43
C ARG A 40 16.64 -6.20 8.80
N PHE A 41 15.65 -5.31 8.84
CA PHE A 41 14.24 -5.65 9.05
C PHE A 41 13.59 -6.39 7.86
N GLU A 42 14.04 -6.15 6.62
CA GLU A 42 13.50 -6.80 5.41
C GLU A 42 14.01 -8.23 5.26
N VAL A 43 15.29 -8.46 5.55
CA VAL A 43 15.88 -9.81 5.57
C VAL A 43 15.23 -10.63 6.68
N GLU A 44 15.09 -10.05 7.88
CA GLU A 44 14.41 -10.72 8.98
C GLU A 44 12.95 -11.03 8.66
N LEU A 45 12.17 -10.12 8.05
CA LEU A 45 10.78 -10.37 7.67
C LEU A 45 10.64 -11.43 6.57
N ILE A 46 11.44 -11.38 5.50
CA ILE A 46 11.37 -12.35 4.40
C ILE A 46 11.89 -13.73 4.85
N ASP A 47 12.95 -13.78 5.64
CA ASP A 47 13.47 -15.04 6.18
C ASP A 47 12.51 -15.62 7.25
N PHE A 48 11.87 -14.78 8.09
CA PHE A 48 10.80 -15.24 9.00
C PHE A 48 9.58 -15.79 8.25
N LEU A 49 9.25 -15.21 7.09
CA LEU A 49 8.13 -15.66 6.26
C LEU A 49 8.42 -16.97 5.52
N ASN A 50 9.70 -17.37 5.39
CA ASN A 50 10.13 -18.57 4.68
C ASN A 50 10.63 -19.70 5.61
N GLU A 51 10.70 -19.46 6.93
CA GLU A 51 11.05 -20.49 7.92
C GLU A 51 9.84 -21.37 8.28
N PRO A 52 9.96 -22.71 8.24
CA PRO A 52 8.90 -23.62 8.66
C PRO A 52 8.84 -23.66 10.18
N SER A 53 8.28 -22.62 10.80
CA SER A 53 7.88 -22.64 12.21
C SER A 53 6.43 -23.13 12.33
N GLU A 54 6.19 -23.99 13.31
CA GLU A 54 4.92 -24.69 13.58
C GLU A 54 3.69 -23.79 13.85
N GLY A 55 3.79 -22.46 13.66
CA GLY A 55 2.71 -21.49 13.90
C GLY A 55 2.04 -20.89 12.65
N PHE A 56 2.63 -21.00 11.45
CA PHE A 56 2.15 -20.28 10.26
C PHE A 56 0.99 -20.93 9.48
N ALA A 57 0.49 -22.08 9.94
CA ALA A 57 -0.64 -22.76 9.30
C ALA A 57 -2.00 -22.01 9.45
N LYS A 58 -2.05 -20.91 10.21
CA LYS A 58 -3.29 -20.16 10.49
C LYS A 58 -3.56 -18.99 9.52
N GLY A 59 -2.57 -18.59 8.71
CA GLY A 59 -2.70 -17.47 7.76
C GLY A 59 -2.71 -16.07 8.39
N SER A 60 -2.27 -15.94 9.65
CA SER A 60 -2.20 -14.70 10.42
C SER A 60 -0.97 -14.68 11.34
N ILE A 61 -0.37 -13.52 11.56
CA ILE A 61 0.80 -13.30 12.41
C ILE A 61 0.46 -12.27 13.48
N VAL A 62 0.92 -12.46 14.71
CA VAL A 62 0.80 -11.46 15.77
C VAL A 62 2.12 -10.69 15.89
N LEU A 63 2.08 -9.39 15.60
CA LEU A 63 3.19 -8.45 15.72
C LEU A 63 2.91 -7.50 16.89
N GLY A 64 3.33 -7.90 18.09
CA GLY A 64 3.02 -7.17 19.32
C GLY A 64 1.52 -7.11 19.56
N GLU A 65 0.95 -5.91 19.50
CA GLU A 65 -0.48 -5.63 19.73
C GLU A 65 -1.34 -5.72 18.47
N LEU A 66 -0.75 -6.10 17.32
CA LEU A 66 -1.46 -6.22 16.04
C LEU A 66 -1.47 -7.67 15.56
N GLU A 67 -2.65 -8.19 15.20
CA GLU A 67 -2.76 -9.39 14.38
C GLU A 67 -2.87 -8.96 12.91
N VAL A 68 -1.99 -9.49 12.06
CA VAL A 68 -1.83 -9.11 10.66
C VAL A 68 -2.05 -10.33 9.74
N ILE A 69 -2.76 -10.12 8.64
CA ILE A 69 -3.02 -11.12 7.60
C ILE A 69 -2.67 -10.59 6.22
N ASN A 70 -2.40 -11.52 5.30
CA ASN A 70 -2.25 -11.22 3.88
C ASN A 70 -3.60 -11.29 3.17
N ILE A 71 -3.94 -10.24 2.42
CA ILE A 71 -5.07 -10.21 1.51
C ILE A 71 -4.54 -10.34 0.08
N THR A 72 -4.98 -11.39 -0.61
CA THR A 72 -4.61 -11.71 -2.00
C THR A 72 -5.79 -11.56 -2.98
N LYS A 73 -6.99 -11.22 -2.47
CA LYS A 73 -8.19 -10.98 -3.26
C LYS A 73 -8.38 -9.49 -3.46
N PHE A 74 -8.68 -9.08 -4.69
CA PHE A 74 -8.66 -7.68 -5.09
C PHE A 74 -9.78 -7.36 -6.06
N GLU A 75 -10.25 -6.11 -6.01
CA GLU A 75 -11.15 -5.50 -6.99
C GLU A 75 -10.42 -4.35 -7.68
N SER A 76 -10.42 -4.34 -9.02
CA SER A 76 -9.85 -3.23 -9.79
C SER A 76 -10.62 -1.93 -9.53
N ILE A 77 -9.89 -0.84 -9.37
CA ILE A 77 -10.45 0.51 -9.18
C ILE A 77 -10.23 1.35 -10.42
N TRP A 78 -8.98 1.43 -10.87
CA TRP A 78 -8.55 2.34 -11.93
C TRP A 78 -7.25 1.85 -12.56
N SER A 79 -7.12 2.06 -13.86
CA SER A 79 -5.98 1.74 -14.68
C SER A 79 -5.55 2.96 -15.49
N CYS A 80 -4.25 3.17 -15.55
CA CYS A 80 -3.63 4.12 -16.46
C CYS A 80 -2.69 3.42 -17.44
N TYR A 81 -2.51 4.01 -18.61
CA TYR A 81 -1.83 3.48 -19.77
C TYR A 81 -0.99 4.60 -20.38
N GLN A 82 0.26 4.30 -20.71
CA GLN A 82 1.19 5.23 -21.36
C GLN A 82 0.85 5.45 -22.84
N SER A 83 0.03 4.59 -23.43
CA SER A 83 -0.35 4.64 -24.85
C SER A 83 -1.59 3.76 -25.09
N LYS A 84 -1.99 3.60 -26.37
CA LYS A 84 -3.02 2.63 -26.78
C LYS A 84 -2.69 1.18 -26.38
N ASP A 85 -1.41 0.87 -26.10
CA ASP A 85 -1.02 -0.42 -25.56
C ASP A 85 -1.30 -0.49 -24.05
N LYS A 86 -2.40 -1.16 -23.70
CA LYS A 86 -2.85 -1.33 -22.32
C LYS A 86 -1.88 -2.11 -21.43
N LYS A 87 -0.90 -2.83 -22.01
CA LYS A 87 0.16 -3.51 -21.26
C LYS A 87 1.16 -2.53 -20.66
N LYS A 88 1.37 -1.37 -21.29
CA LYS A 88 2.29 -0.34 -20.82
C LYS A 88 1.55 0.63 -19.92
N GLY A 89 1.32 0.23 -18.68
CA GLY A 89 0.49 0.96 -17.73
C GLY A 89 0.53 0.37 -16.34
N ALA A 90 -0.33 0.86 -15.46
CA ALA A 90 -0.54 0.29 -14.14
C ALA A 90 -2.02 0.20 -13.83
N THR A 91 -2.39 -0.80 -13.04
CA THR A 91 -3.74 -0.95 -12.49
C THR A 91 -3.67 -0.92 -10.97
N PHE A 92 -4.63 -0.23 -10.38
CA PHE A 92 -4.78 -0.02 -8.96
C PHE A 92 -6.02 -0.73 -8.44
N TYR A 93 -5.87 -1.37 -7.29
CA TYR A 93 -6.83 -2.32 -6.74
C TYR A 93 -7.08 -2.05 -5.27
N LYS A 94 -8.32 -2.24 -4.84
CA LYS A 94 -8.67 -2.31 -3.41
C LYS A 94 -8.72 -3.78 -3.00
N PRO A 95 -8.28 -4.12 -1.78
CA PRO A 95 -8.50 -5.46 -1.25
C PRO A 95 -9.98 -5.78 -1.13
N ALA A 96 -10.32 -7.05 -1.38
CA ALA A 96 -11.66 -7.59 -1.27
C ALA A 96 -11.68 -8.79 -0.32
N GLY A 97 -12.82 -9.05 0.30
CA GLY A 97 -12.98 -10.18 1.23
C GLY A 97 -12.14 -10.07 2.49
N ILE A 98 -11.92 -8.86 3.00
CA ILE A 98 -11.26 -8.64 4.30
C ILE A 98 -12.13 -9.25 5.41
N PRO A 99 -11.60 -10.14 6.26
CA PRO A 99 -12.35 -10.73 7.36
C PRO A 99 -12.81 -9.69 8.39
N ASN A 100 -13.93 -9.98 9.05
CA ASN A 100 -14.49 -9.09 10.07
C ASN A 100 -13.47 -8.79 11.18
N GLY A 101 -13.41 -7.51 11.59
CA GLY A 101 -12.48 -7.02 12.59
C GLY A 101 -11.11 -6.59 12.04
N PHE A 102 -10.73 -7.00 10.83
CA PHE A 102 -9.53 -6.52 10.16
C PHE A 102 -9.78 -5.24 9.36
N SER A 103 -8.79 -4.36 9.36
CA SER A 103 -8.77 -3.13 8.56
C SER A 103 -7.65 -3.19 7.54
N CYS A 104 -7.94 -2.74 6.33
CA CYS A 104 -6.97 -2.58 5.24
C CYS A 104 -5.90 -1.54 5.60
N LEU A 105 -4.63 -1.84 5.33
CA LEU A 105 -3.52 -0.91 5.53
C LEU A 105 -3.13 -0.11 4.26
N GLY A 106 -3.69 -0.45 3.10
CA GLY A 106 -3.43 0.27 1.85
C GLY A 106 -3.99 -0.43 0.62
N HIS A 107 -4.02 0.28 -0.49
CA HIS A 107 -4.40 -0.26 -1.81
C HIS A 107 -3.17 -0.76 -2.56
N TYR A 108 -3.42 -1.65 -3.51
CA TYR A 108 -2.37 -2.29 -4.31
C TYR A 108 -2.29 -1.65 -5.68
N GLY A 109 -1.08 -1.45 -6.19
CA GLY A 109 -0.84 -1.03 -7.58
C GLY A 109 0.17 -1.96 -8.22
N GLN A 110 -0.06 -2.34 -9.47
CA GLN A 110 0.91 -3.13 -10.23
C GLN A 110 0.99 -2.69 -11.69
N PRO A 111 2.17 -2.86 -12.33
CA PRO A 111 2.30 -2.77 -13.77
C PRO A 111 1.41 -3.78 -14.51
N ASN A 112 0.89 -3.40 -15.67
CA ASN A 112 0.01 -4.25 -16.49
C ASN A 112 0.75 -5.29 -17.34
N ASP A 113 2.07 -5.16 -17.46
CA ASP A 113 2.95 -6.10 -18.17
C ASP A 113 3.44 -7.26 -17.28
N GLN A 114 3.04 -7.28 -16.01
CA GLN A 114 3.39 -8.31 -15.04
C GLN A 114 2.21 -9.22 -14.71
N ALA A 115 2.52 -10.49 -14.42
CA ALA A 115 1.53 -11.42 -13.88
C ALA A 115 1.06 -10.95 -12.50
N PHE A 116 -0.23 -11.10 -12.20
CA PHE A 116 -0.80 -10.67 -10.93
C PHE A 116 -0.28 -11.53 -9.77
N GLN A 117 0.61 -10.97 -8.94
CA GLN A 117 1.28 -11.68 -7.84
C GLN A 117 1.41 -10.82 -6.57
N GLY A 118 0.42 -9.97 -6.29
CA GLY A 118 0.43 -9.05 -5.15
C GLY A 118 -0.29 -9.56 -3.91
N PHE A 119 0.07 -8.97 -2.76
CA PHE A 119 -0.71 -9.01 -1.53
C PHE A 119 -0.69 -7.64 -0.85
N VAL A 120 -1.70 -7.36 -0.02
CA VAL A 120 -1.68 -6.23 0.92
C VAL A 120 -1.94 -6.74 2.32
N LEU A 121 -1.45 -6.01 3.31
CA LEU A 121 -1.68 -6.33 4.72
C LEU A 121 -3.02 -5.79 5.18
N ALA A 122 -3.71 -6.58 5.99
CA ALA A 122 -4.82 -6.11 6.82
C ALA A 122 -4.50 -6.43 8.29
N ALA A 123 -4.87 -5.53 9.20
CA ALA A 123 -4.54 -5.65 10.61
C ALA A 123 -5.76 -5.45 11.50
N LYS A 124 -5.73 -6.07 12.69
CA LYS A 124 -6.66 -5.79 13.78
C LYS A 124 -5.89 -5.71 15.09
N ALA A 125 -6.49 -5.07 16.08
CA ALA A 125 -5.97 -5.13 17.45
C ALA A 125 -5.99 -6.58 17.97
N SER A 126 -4.86 -7.03 18.50
CA SER A 126 -4.75 -8.27 19.26
C SER A 126 -5.31 -8.06 20.67
N VAL A 127 -5.94 -9.09 21.24
CA VAL A 127 -6.61 -9.03 22.57
C VAL A 127 -5.61 -9.07 23.74
N THR A 128 -4.31 -8.94 23.46
CA THR A 128 -3.25 -9.10 24.46
C THR A 128 -2.98 -7.79 25.21
N SER A 129 -3.62 -7.68 26.39
CA SER A 129 -3.23 -6.91 27.60
C SER A 129 -3.52 -5.41 27.73
N GLU A 130 -4.64 -5.16 28.39
CA GLU A 130 -4.97 -4.27 29.53
C GLU A 130 -4.25 -2.96 29.90
N VAL A 131 -3.12 -2.53 29.31
CA VAL A 131 -2.49 -1.26 29.74
C VAL A 131 -1.80 -0.54 28.57
N VAL A 132 -2.60 0.05 27.68
CA VAL A 132 -2.07 1.00 26.69
C VAL A 132 -3.01 2.20 26.64
N SER A 133 -2.45 3.41 26.74
CA SER A 133 -3.23 4.65 26.71
C SER A 133 -3.87 4.93 25.34
N LEU A 134 -3.41 4.25 24.29
CA LEU A 134 -3.88 4.40 22.91
C LEU A 134 -4.07 3.01 22.27
N PRO A 135 -5.15 2.76 21.50
CA PRO A 135 -5.34 1.48 20.82
C PRO A 135 -4.27 1.24 19.75
N PRO A 136 -3.89 -0.01 19.44
CA PRO A 136 -2.82 -0.30 18.48
C PRO A 136 -3.15 0.04 17.02
N LEU A 137 -4.44 0.23 16.71
CA LEU A 137 -4.91 0.63 15.39
C LEU A 137 -6.01 1.68 15.52
N GLN A 138 -5.86 2.77 14.78
CA GLN A 138 -6.82 3.87 14.79
C GLN A 138 -7.20 4.28 13.37
N LYS A 139 -8.47 4.62 13.18
CA LYS A 139 -8.98 5.11 11.90
C LYS A 139 -8.41 6.51 11.59
N PRO A 140 -8.19 6.82 10.31
CA PRO A 140 -7.79 8.16 9.91
C PRO A 140 -8.89 9.17 10.25
N VAL A 141 -8.47 10.40 10.58
CA VAL A 141 -9.39 11.50 10.90
C VAL A 141 -9.84 12.24 9.64
N ASP A 142 -9.04 12.18 8.58
CA ASP A 142 -9.32 12.78 7.27
C ASP A 142 -8.47 12.08 6.18
N TYR A 143 -8.60 12.52 4.94
CA TYR A 143 -7.75 12.11 3.81
C TYR A 143 -7.26 13.33 3.03
N THR A 144 -5.96 13.39 2.79
CA THR A 144 -5.37 14.40 1.91
C THR A 144 -5.35 13.88 0.47
N LEU A 145 -5.91 14.64 -0.46
CA LEU A 145 -5.78 14.35 -1.90
C LEU A 145 -4.34 14.60 -2.35
N ILE A 146 -3.65 13.56 -2.80
CA ILE A 146 -2.28 13.65 -3.30
C ILE A 146 -2.26 13.93 -4.80
N TRP A 147 -3.11 13.23 -5.55
CA TRP A 147 -3.18 13.39 -6.99
C TRP A 147 -4.52 12.91 -7.52
N CYS A 148 -4.95 13.49 -8.64
CA CYS A 148 -6.10 13.00 -9.36
C CYS A 148 -6.01 13.19 -10.88
N SER A 149 -6.58 12.23 -11.60
CA SER A 149 -6.68 12.21 -13.07
C SER A 149 -7.70 13.20 -13.65
N ALA A 150 -8.36 14.03 -12.85
CA ALA A 150 -9.39 14.98 -13.30
C ALA A 150 -8.95 15.88 -14.47
N ASN A 151 -7.67 16.26 -14.50
CA ASN A 151 -7.09 17.12 -15.53
C ASN A 151 -6.32 16.32 -16.59
N TRP A 152 -6.34 14.99 -16.55
CA TRP A 152 -5.72 14.14 -17.55
C TRP A 152 -6.66 14.02 -18.76
N GLN A 153 -6.31 14.71 -19.85
CA GLN A 153 -7.15 14.80 -21.04
C GLN A 153 -6.82 13.73 -22.10
N GLU A 154 -5.81 12.90 -21.87
CA GLU A 154 -5.37 11.88 -22.83
C GLU A 154 -6.17 10.60 -22.63
N ASP A 155 -6.42 9.85 -23.70
CA ASP A 155 -7.16 8.56 -23.70
C ASP A 155 -6.41 7.41 -22.98
N GLY A 156 -5.46 7.73 -22.10
CA GLY A 156 -4.54 6.82 -21.42
C GLY A 156 -5.07 6.29 -20.09
N HIS A 157 -6.37 6.23 -19.84
CA HIS A 157 -6.89 5.69 -18.58
C HIS A 157 -8.35 5.20 -18.69
N ASP A 158 -8.76 4.30 -17.81
CA ASP A 158 -10.11 3.69 -17.81
C ASP A 158 -11.09 4.44 -16.90
N GLY A 159 -11.19 5.75 -17.11
CA GLY A 159 -12.03 6.64 -16.31
C GLY A 159 -11.21 7.34 -15.23
N PHE A 160 -11.80 7.60 -14.07
CA PHE A 160 -11.22 8.52 -13.11
C PHE A 160 -10.56 7.79 -11.95
N GLY A 161 -9.38 8.23 -11.55
CA GLY A 161 -8.62 7.78 -10.40
C GLY A 161 -8.07 8.95 -9.57
N CYS A 162 -8.27 8.90 -8.26
CA CYS A 162 -7.67 9.81 -7.27
C CYS A 162 -6.89 9.01 -6.21
N PHE A 163 -5.76 9.54 -5.75
CA PHE A 163 -4.89 8.97 -4.73
C PHE A 163 -4.97 9.81 -3.46
N TRP A 164 -5.17 9.13 -2.34
CA TRP A 164 -5.41 9.75 -1.05
C TRP A 164 -4.41 9.21 -0.02
N LEU A 165 -3.83 10.12 0.75
CA LEU A 165 -3.05 9.80 1.93
C LEU A 165 -3.96 9.91 3.17
N PRO A 166 -4.15 8.84 3.96
CA PRO A 166 -4.87 8.94 5.22
C PRO A 166 -4.18 9.92 6.18
N CYS A 167 -4.94 10.83 6.77
CA CYS A 167 -4.46 11.70 7.84
C CYS A 167 -4.55 10.93 9.17
N PRO A 168 -3.41 10.53 9.77
CA PRO A 168 -3.44 9.81 11.03
C PRO A 168 -3.90 10.72 12.17
N SER A 169 -4.50 10.12 13.19
CA SER A 169 -4.71 10.78 14.47
C SER A 169 -3.38 10.93 15.22
N GLU A 170 -3.36 11.80 16.23
CA GLU A 170 -2.18 12.02 17.06
C GLU A 170 -1.65 10.70 17.65
N GLY A 171 -0.34 10.47 17.52
CA GLY A 171 0.31 9.23 17.94
C GLY A 171 0.33 8.11 16.87
N TYR A 172 -0.31 8.30 15.72
CA TYR A 172 -0.38 7.30 14.65
C TYR A 172 0.34 7.73 13.38
N LYS A 173 0.60 6.76 12.49
CA LYS A 173 1.13 6.99 11.14
C LYS A 173 0.32 6.23 10.11
N ALA A 174 0.15 6.83 8.93
CA ALA A 174 -0.39 6.13 7.77
C ALA A 174 0.68 5.18 7.19
N VAL A 175 0.25 4.00 6.75
CA VAL A 175 1.12 2.93 6.25
C VAL A 175 0.88 2.60 4.76
N GLY A 176 -0.04 3.31 4.11
CA GLY A 176 -0.36 3.12 2.70
C GLY A 176 -1.32 4.15 2.15
N TYR A 177 -1.48 4.14 0.83
CA TYR A 177 -2.39 5.02 0.09
C TYR A 177 -3.72 4.33 -0.19
N VAL A 178 -4.76 5.15 -0.40
CA VAL A 178 -6.08 4.71 -0.85
C VAL A 178 -6.36 5.30 -2.24
N VAL A 179 -7.02 4.53 -3.09
CA VAL A 179 -7.37 4.94 -4.46
C VAL A 179 -8.89 4.90 -4.62
N THR A 180 -9.47 5.95 -5.19
CA THR A 180 -10.91 6.03 -5.49
C THR A 180 -11.13 6.24 -6.98
N LYS A 181 -12.31 5.83 -7.45
CA LYS A 181 -12.74 5.99 -8.85
C LYS A 181 -13.44 7.33 -9.14
N ASP A 182 -13.53 8.19 -8.12
CA ASP A 182 -14.24 9.47 -8.13
C ASP A 182 -13.52 10.48 -7.24
N SER A 183 -13.87 11.76 -7.38
CA SER A 183 -13.22 12.86 -6.67
C SER A 183 -13.70 12.98 -5.21
N THR A 184 -14.55 12.08 -4.75
CA THR A 184 -15.04 12.10 -3.37
C THR A 184 -13.99 11.48 -2.46
N SER A 185 -13.75 12.13 -1.32
CA SER A 185 -12.84 11.62 -0.31
C SER A 185 -13.31 10.23 0.16
N PRO A 186 -12.39 9.29 0.45
CA PRO A 186 -12.76 7.99 1.00
C PRO A 186 -13.63 8.16 2.26
N PRO A 187 -14.64 7.30 2.45
CA PRO A 187 -15.49 7.40 3.64
C PRO A 187 -14.69 7.12 4.90
N LEU A 188 -14.77 8.02 5.88
CA LEU A 188 -14.13 7.86 7.20
C LEU A 188 -14.74 6.72 8.03
N ARG A 189 -15.95 6.25 7.67
CA ARG A 189 -16.64 5.14 8.30
C ARG A 189 -16.81 3.97 7.33
N LYS A 190 -16.13 2.87 7.62
CA LYS A 190 -16.47 1.50 7.22
C LYS A 190 -16.35 0.57 8.41
#